data_AF-A0A9J6AR66-F1
#
_entry.id   AF-A0A9J6AR66-F1
#
_cell.length_a   1.000
_cell.length_b   1.000
_cell.length_c   1.000
_cell.angle_alpha   90.00
_cell.angle_beta   90.00
_cell.angle_gamma   90.00
#
_symmetry.space_group_name_H-M   'P 1'
#
loop_
_entity.id
_entity.type
_entity.pdbx_description
1 polymer ?
#
loop_
_entity_poly.entity_id
_entity_poly.type
_entity_poly.pdbx_seq_one_letter_code
_entity_poly.pdbx_strand_id
1 'polypeptide(L)'
;MKFSELKLHAMNAVKSYFNRNWGREDLMKSGKVNQETLDNLNAVYFTFFNVMFCSTIESYLHLFWEVGGLFTVLCSVASLLWLYFTPPWRLNQRRSLLMIYAFSFGASVGLLTKYLFEMHQNFVASFFVGTTVGIAIFMFQVTITRERSHIYHGGLLYCCLVMLAVLLVIGCFIRDSYTVQAILKGTAAVILFLGYFVVYTQEILYDVLFEDIDFINRALTVFFNLPAIVLHAARVCLPFGAKVDQNAD
;
A
#
# COMPACT_ATOMS: atom_id res chain seq x y z
N MET A 1 -8.40 -4.39 29.69
CA MET A 1 -8.81 -5.49 28.79
C MET A 1 -7.92 -6.69 29.08
N LYS A 2 -8.47 -7.90 29.32
CA LYS A 2 -7.66 -9.10 29.60
C LYS A 2 -7.02 -9.63 28.31
N PHE A 3 -5.83 -10.24 28.39
CA PHE A 3 -5.12 -10.78 27.22
C PHE A 3 -5.93 -11.82 26.43
N SER A 4 -6.76 -12.61 27.12
CA SER A 4 -7.69 -13.57 26.50
C SER A 4 -8.76 -12.91 25.64
N GLU A 5 -9.31 -11.78 26.09
CA GLU A 5 -10.28 -10.97 25.33
C GLU A 5 -9.63 -10.37 24.09
N LEU A 6 -8.40 -9.87 24.22
CA LEU A 6 -7.64 -9.32 23.10
C LEU A 6 -7.37 -10.40 22.03
N LYS A 7 -6.98 -11.61 22.47
CA LYS A 7 -6.72 -12.75 21.59
C LYS A 7 -7.99 -13.19 20.85
N LEU A 8 -9.11 -13.31 21.55
CA LEU A 8 -10.39 -13.68 20.96
C LEU A 8 -10.86 -12.63 19.94
N HIS A 9 -10.74 -11.35 20.30
CA HIS A 9 -11.10 -10.25 19.42
C HIS A 9 -10.23 -10.23 18.16
N ALA A 10 -8.91 -10.42 18.30
CA ALA A 10 -8.00 -10.52 17.17
C ALA A 10 -8.33 -11.72 16.26
N MET A 11 -8.61 -12.88 16.85
CA MET A 11 -8.94 -14.09 16.08
C MET A 11 -10.28 -13.95 15.33
N ASN A 12 -11.27 -13.30 15.95
CA ASN A 12 -12.54 -12.98 15.30
C ASN A 12 -12.37 -11.93 14.21
N ALA A 13 -11.55 -10.90 14.41
CA ALA A 13 -11.25 -9.90 13.39
C ALA A 13 -10.57 -10.54 12.16
N VAL A 14 -9.60 -11.42 12.37
CA VAL A 14 -8.94 -12.18 11.30
C VAL A 14 -9.95 -13.09 10.59
N LYS A 15 -10.78 -13.84 11.33
CA LYS A 15 -11.80 -14.71 10.74
C LYS A 15 -12.83 -13.91 9.93
N SER A 16 -13.24 -12.74 10.42
CA SER A 16 -14.15 -11.82 9.72
C SER A 16 -13.54 -11.29 8.43
N TYR A 17 -12.26 -10.92 8.46
CA TYR A 17 -11.52 -10.46 7.29
C TYR A 17 -11.48 -11.54 6.18
N PHE A 18 -11.23 -12.80 6.55
CA PHE A 18 -11.23 -13.90 5.57
C PHE A 18 -12.62 -14.42 5.21
N ASN A 19 -13.67 -14.14 5.98
CA ASN A 19 -15.03 -14.61 5.71
C ASN A 19 -15.87 -13.59 4.93
N ARG A 20 -15.24 -12.66 4.22
CA ARG A 20 -15.95 -11.69 3.36
C ARG A 20 -16.59 -12.44 2.18
N ASN A 21 -17.88 -12.23 1.96
CA ASN A 21 -18.70 -12.92 0.94
C ASN A 21 -18.53 -12.33 -0.48
N TRP A 22 -17.31 -11.98 -0.88
CA TRP A 22 -17.05 -11.41 -2.21
C TRP A 22 -16.08 -12.29 -2.99
N GLY A 23 -16.48 -12.60 -4.22
CA GLY A 23 -15.76 -13.50 -5.11
C GLY A 23 -14.98 -12.77 -6.20
N ARG A 24 -14.44 -13.56 -7.14
CA ARG A 24 -13.78 -13.04 -8.34
C ARG A 24 -14.74 -12.24 -9.23
N GLU A 25 -16.01 -12.62 -9.28
CA GLU A 25 -17.03 -11.86 -10.00
C GLU A 25 -17.27 -10.45 -9.46
N ASP A 26 -17.15 -10.22 -8.15
CA ASP A 26 -17.32 -8.89 -7.55
C ASP A 26 -16.08 -8.00 -7.76
N LEU A 27 -14.90 -8.61 -7.85
CA LEU A 27 -13.66 -7.97 -8.30
C LEU A 27 -13.77 -7.47 -9.75
N MET A 28 -14.42 -8.26 -10.61
CA MET A 28 -14.51 -7.97 -12.05
C MET A 28 -15.79 -7.21 -12.45
N LYS A 29 -16.69 -6.91 -11.51
CA LYS A 29 -17.91 -6.15 -11.80
C LYS A 29 -17.58 -4.75 -12.31
N SER A 30 -17.89 -4.51 -13.58
CA SER A 30 -17.94 -3.18 -14.17
C SER A 30 -19.26 -2.51 -13.79
N GLY A 31 -19.16 -1.40 -13.05
CA GLY A 31 -20.32 -0.61 -12.66
C GLY A 31 -19.91 0.83 -12.33
N LYS A 32 -20.84 1.76 -12.51
CA LYS A 32 -20.66 3.15 -12.04
C LYS A 32 -20.70 3.16 -10.51
N VAL A 33 -19.70 3.78 -9.91
CA VAL A 33 -19.62 3.97 -8.46
C VAL A 33 -20.44 5.22 -8.08
N ASN A 34 -21.14 5.16 -6.95
CA ASN A 34 -21.85 6.32 -6.40
C ASN A 34 -20.87 7.46 -6.10
N GLN A 35 -21.32 8.72 -6.22
CA GLN A 35 -20.45 9.87 -6.01
C GLN A 35 -19.90 9.93 -4.58
N GLU A 36 -20.73 9.64 -3.58
CA GLU A 36 -20.32 9.62 -2.17
C GLU A 36 -19.22 8.58 -1.89
N THR A 37 -19.36 7.38 -2.44
CA THR A 37 -18.34 6.33 -2.38
C THR A 37 -17.04 6.79 -3.06
N LEU A 38 -17.14 7.51 -4.18
CA LEU A 38 -15.97 8.04 -4.89
C LEU A 38 -15.25 9.13 -4.07
N ASP A 39 -15.98 9.99 -3.38
CA ASP A 39 -15.42 11.05 -2.55
C ASP A 39 -14.67 10.45 -1.33
N ASN A 40 -15.25 9.44 -0.69
CA ASN A 40 -14.59 8.69 0.39
C ASN A 40 -13.34 7.97 -0.11
N LEU A 41 -13.42 7.35 -1.28
CA LEU A 41 -12.30 6.67 -1.90
C LEU A 41 -11.17 7.67 -2.24
N ASN A 42 -11.50 8.82 -2.83
CA ASN A 42 -10.55 9.89 -3.11
C ASN A 42 -9.87 10.40 -1.84
N ALA A 43 -10.58 10.51 -0.71
CA ALA A 43 -10.00 10.89 0.56
C ALA A 43 -8.96 9.87 1.06
N VAL A 44 -9.21 8.56 0.87
CA VAL A 44 -8.25 7.49 1.19
C VAL A 44 -7.00 7.60 0.32
N TYR A 45 -7.15 7.70 -1.01
CA TYR A 45 -6.02 7.82 -1.93
C TYR A 45 -5.21 9.08 -1.69
N PHE A 46 -5.88 10.21 -1.47
CA PHE A 46 -5.21 11.47 -1.17
C PHE A 46 -4.41 11.38 0.13
N THR A 47 -4.97 10.80 1.18
CA THR A 47 -4.25 10.59 2.45
C THR A 47 -3.03 9.69 2.24
N PHE A 48 -3.19 8.61 1.48
CA PHE A 48 -2.10 7.68 1.17
C PHE A 48 -1.00 8.32 0.33
N PHE A 49 -1.36 9.10 -0.69
CA PHE A 49 -0.42 9.89 -1.48
C PHE A 49 0.40 10.85 -0.60
N ASN A 50 -0.24 11.58 0.32
CA ASN A 50 0.46 12.48 1.23
C ASN A 50 1.46 11.75 2.14
N VAL A 51 1.10 10.58 2.67
CA VAL A 51 1.99 9.73 3.48
C VAL A 51 3.21 9.32 2.67
N MET A 52 3.01 8.83 1.45
CA MET A 52 4.09 8.34 0.60
C MET A 52 4.98 9.48 0.10
N PHE A 53 4.38 10.62 -0.28
CA PHE A 53 5.09 11.82 -0.68
C PHE A 53 5.97 12.36 0.46
N CYS A 54 5.44 12.43 1.68
CA CYS A 54 6.18 12.85 2.86
C CYS A 54 7.35 11.89 3.19
N SER A 55 7.09 10.59 3.12
CA SER A 55 8.13 9.56 3.31
C SER A 55 9.22 9.64 2.23
N THR A 56 8.84 9.99 0.99
CA THR A 56 9.76 10.15 -0.14
C THR A 56 10.69 11.35 0.05
N ILE A 57 10.11 12.51 0.39
CA ILE A 57 10.89 13.72 0.68
C ILE A 57 11.92 13.41 1.76
N GLU A 58 11.50 12.79 2.85
CA GLU A 58 12.40 12.55 3.97
C GLU A 58 13.44 11.47 3.68
N SER A 59 13.07 10.40 2.95
CA SER A 59 14.06 9.41 2.49
C SER A 59 15.13 10.04 1.60
N TYR A 60 14.79 11.07 0.81
CA TYR A 60 15.74 11.80 -0.01
C TYR A 60 16.58 12.77 0.82
N LEU A 61 15.97 13.52 1.76
CA LEU A 61 16.70 14.40 2.68
C LEU A 61 17.71 13.61 3.53
N HIS A 62 17.35 12.40 3.95
CA HIS A 62 18.25 11.52 4.68
C HIS A 62 19.51 11.16 3.87
N LEU A 63 19.47 11.12 2.53
CA LEU A 63 20.65 10.86 1.70
C LEU A 63 21.69 11.98 1.80
N PHE A 64 21.26 13.23 1.98
CA PHE A 64 22.14 14.39 2.01
C PHE A 64 22.60 14.75 3.41
N TRP A 65 21.74 14.58 4.41
CA TRP A 65 21.93 15.17 5.73
C TRP A 65 22.06 14.14 6.85
N GLU A 66 21.99 12.84 6.53
CA GLU A 66 22.06 11.74 7.51
C GLU A 66 21.13 11.93 8.73
N VAL A 67 19.96 12.58 8.54
CA VAL A 67 18.99 12.92 9.62
C VAL A 67 18.41 11.68 10.32
N GLY A 68 18.36 10.56 9.61
CA GLY A 68 17.88 9.28 10.13
C GLY A 68 18.73 8.81 11.31
N GLY A 69 18.07 8.24 12.31
CA GLY A 69 18.73 7.70 13.49
C GLY A 69 17.76 6.96 14.41
N LEU A 70 18.26 6.56 15.57
CA LEU A 70 17.42 5.94 16.61
C LEU A 70 16.28 6.87 17.04
N PHE A 71 16.50 8.18 17.02
CA PHE A 71 15.47 9.18 17.30
C PHE A 71 14.30 9.14 16.30
N THR A 72 14.58 9.07 15.00
CA THR A 72 13.51 9.01 13.97
C THR A 72 12.71 7.71 14.09
N VAL A 73 13.36 6.60 14.45
CA VAL A 73 12.69 5.32 14.73
C VAL A 73 11.75 5.48 15.92
N LEU A 74 12.23 6.02 17.05
CA LEU A 74 11.42 6.25 18.24
C LEU A 74 10.25 7.21 17.95
N CYS A 75 10.48 8.28 17.20
CA CYS A 75 9.43 9.22 16.78
C CYS A 75 8.36 8.54 15.92
N SER A 76 8.74 7.66 15.00
CA SER A 76 7.78 6.90 14.19
C SER A 76 6.91 5.99 15.07
N VAL A 77 7.52 5.25 16.00
CA VAL A 77 6.81 4.35 16.92
C VAL A 77 5.91 5.11 17.88
N ALA A 78 6.41 6.20 18.47
CA ALA A 78 5.65 7.06 19.37
C ALA A 78 4.44 7.70 18.66
N SER A 79 4.62 8.15 17.42
CA SER A 79 3.53 8.75 16.63
C SER A 79 2.45 7.73 16.28
N LEU A 80 2.84 6.51 15.90
CA LEU A 80 1.91 5.42 15.62
C LEU A 80 1.14 5.01 16.88
N LEU A 81 1.84 4.89 18.02
CA LEU A 81 1.24 4.54 19.30
C LEU A 81 0.26 5.63 19.77
N TRP A 82 0.64 6.90 19.64
CA TRP A 82 -0.24 8.02 19.97
C TRP A 82 -1.47 8.04 19.06
N LEU A 83 -1.28 7.77 17.77
CA LEU A 83 -2.36 7.72 16.81
C LEU A 83 -3.37 6.61 17.14
N TYR A 84 -2.89 5.45 17.61
CA TYR A 84 -3.73 4.35 18.08
C TYR A 84 -4.64 4.75 19.25
N PHE A 85 -4.13 5.56 20.18
CA PHE A 85 -4.92 6.07 21.31
C PHE A 85 -5.79 7.28 20.98
N THR A 86 -5.63 7.87 19.79
CA THR A 86 -6.37 9.08 19.41
C THR A 86 -7.75 8.70 18.87
N PRO A 87 -8.84 9.24 19.43
CA PRO A 87 -10.18 8.86 19.02
C PRO A 87 -10.55 9.39 17.62
N PRO A 88 -11.49 8.74 16.91
CA PRO A 88 -11.75 9.00 15.50
C PRO A 88 -12.25 10.41 15.19
N TRP A 89 -12.95 11.07 16.11
CA TRP A 89 -13.46 12.43 15.94
C TRP A 89 -12.36 13.52 15.91
N ARG A 90 -11.14 13.23 16.38
CA ARG A 90 -10.01 14.17 16.35
C ARG A 90 -9.23 14.10 15.04
N LEU A 91 -9.91 14.36 13.92
CA LEU A 91 -9.35 14.20 12.57
C LEU A 91 -8.05 14.97 12.34
N ASN A 92 -7.98 16.24 12.73
CA ASN A 92 -6.79 17.08 12.51
C ASN A 92 -5.57 16.56 13.29
N GLN A 93 -5.78 16.14 14.54
CA GLN A 93 -4.71 15.56 15.36
C GLN A 93 -4.21 14.25 14.74
N ARG A 94 -5.13 13.39 14.29
CA ARG A 94 -4.80 12.11 13.65
C ARG A 94 -4.03 12.29 12.34
N ARG A 95 -4.45 13.24 11.50
CA ARG A 95 -3.73 13.60 10.27
C ARG A 95 -2.33 14.10 10.57
N SER A 96 -2.16 14.98 11.56
CA SER A 96 -0.84 15.48 11.96
C SER A 96 0.08 14.35 12.44
N LEU A 97 -0.41 13.46 13.31
CA LEU A 97 0.35 12.30 13.78
C LEU A 97 0.72 11.35 12.64
N LEU A 98 -0.18 11.14 11.67
CA LEU A 98 0.09 10.35 10.48
C LEU A 98 1.23 10.95 9.65
N MET A 99 1.26 12.29 9.49
CA MET A 99 2.34 12.96 8.77
C MET A 99 3.67 12.90 9.53
N ILE A 100 3.66 13.07 10.86
CA ILE A 100 4.87 12.93 11.70
C ILE A 100 5.39 11.50 11.61
N TYR A 101 4.50 10.51 11.66
CA TYR A 101 4.84 9.11 11.44
C TYR A 101 5.47 8.90 10.06
N ALA A 102 4.81 9.36 8.98
CA ALA A 102 5.26 9.18 7.60
C ALA A 102 6.65 9.79 7.38
N PHE A 103 6.85 11.01 7.87
CA PHE A 103 8.13 11.71 7.84
C PHE A 103 9.20 10.91 8.57
N SER A 104 8.99 10.64 9.86
CA SER A 104 9.96 9.92 10.70
C SER A 104 10.26 8.51 10.17
N PHE A 105 9.26 7.83 9.60
CA PHE A 105 9.39 6.53 8.97
C PHE A 105 10.27 6.62 7.71
N GLY A 106 10.03 7.60 6.83
CA GLY A 106 10.84 7.84 5.63
C GLY A 106 12.34 8.01 5.95
N ALA A 107 12.67 8.77 7.00
CA ALA A 107 14.05 8.90 7.48
C ALA A 107 14.62 7.57 8.01
N SER A 108 13.81 6.82 8.74
CA SER A 108 14.25 5.64 9.49
C SER A 108 14.46 4.40 8.62
N VAL A 109 13.65 4.23 7.56
CA VAL A 109 13.72 3.05 6.69
C VAL A 109 15.08 2.95 6.02
N GLY A 110 15.64 4.06 5.53
CA GLY A 110 16.97 4.06 4.89
C GLY A 110 18.07 3.53 5.82
N LEU A 111 18.02 3.93 7.09
CA LEU A 111 18.97 3.50 8.11
C LEU A 111 18.76 2.02 8.50
N LEU A 112 17.51 1.61 8.73
CA LEU A 112 17.16 0.22 9.00
C LEU A 112 17.64 -0.71 7.88
N THR A 113 17.44 -0.33 6.62
CA THR A 113 17.87 -1.14 5.48
C THR A 113 19.38 -1.20 5.31
N LYS A 114 20.09 -0.12 5.63
CA LYS A 114 21.55 -0.07 5.58
C LYS A 114 22.17 -0.96 6.66
N TYR A 115 21.64 -0.92 7.89
CA TYR A 115 22.16 -1.68 9.02
C TYR A 115 21.72 -3.15 9.06
N LEU A 116 20.46 -3.46 8.70
CA LEU A 116 19.93 -4.83 8.80
C LEU A 116 20.15 -5.67 7.54
N PHE A 117 20.19 -5.03 6.37
CA PHE A 117 20.20 -5.74 5.09
C PHE A 117 21.37 -5.33 4.17
N GLU A 118 22.30 -4.50 4.66
CA GLU A 118 23.43 -3.96 3.89
C GLU A 118 23.00 -3.36 2.54
N MET A 119 21.76 -2.89 2.45
CA MET A 119 21.21 -2.34 1.20
C MET A 119 21.56 -0.86 1.06
N HIS A 120 21.93 -0.47 -0.17
CA HIS A 120 22.21 0.93 -0.48
C HIS A 120 20.94 1.79 -0.32
N GLN A 121 21.06 2.89 0.41
CA GLN A 121 19.96 3.83 0.68
C GLN A 121 19.31 4.41 -0.58
N ASN A 122 20.07 4.53 -1.67
CA ASN A 122 19.55 4.94 -2.98
C ASN A 122 18.41 4.02 -3.45
N PHE A 123 18.47 2.73 -3.16
CA PHE A 123 17.41 1.78 -3.50
C PHE A 123 16.09 2.12 -2.80
N VAL A 124 16.16 2.46 -1.51
CA VAL A 124 15.00 2.83 -0.70
C VAL A 124 14.38 4.13 -1.20
N ALA A 125 15.21 5.14 -1.46
CA ALA A 125 14.73 6.40 -2.02
C ALA A 125 14.07 6.20 -3.38
N SER A 126 14.68 5.43 -4.29
CA SER A 126 14.08 5.10 -5.59
C SER A 126 12.78 4.31 -5.47
N PHE A 127 12.66 3.41 -4.50
CA PHE A 127 11.42 2.68 -4.21
C PHE A 127 10.30 3.62 -3.77
N PHE A 128 10.57 4.53 -2.83
CA PHE A 128 9.59 5.53 -2.38
C PHE A 128 9.16 6.47 -3.51
N VAL A 129 10.09 6.91 -4.35
CA VAL A 129 9.76 7.73 -5.54
C VAL A 129 8.84 6.95 -6.50
N GLY A 130 9.22 5.73 -6.87
CA GLY A 130 8.45 4.92 -7.82
C GLY A 130 7.03 4.63 -7.33
N THR A 131 6.90 4.28 -6.05
CA THR A 131 5.59 4.02 -5.43
C THR A 131 4.73 5.29 -5.30
N THR A 132 5.31 6.42 -4.90
CA THR A 132 4.60 7.71 -4.80
C THR A 132 4.06 8.17 -6.16
N VAL A 133 4.86 8.09 -7.22
CA VAL A 133 4.41 8.44 -8.59
C VAL A 133 3.25 7.54 -9.02
N GLY A 134 3.34 6.23 -8.72
CA GLY A 134 2.26 5.32 -9.06
C GLY A 134 0.97 5.62 -8.34
N ILE A 135 1.03 5.85 -7.04
CA ILE A 135 -0.13 6.23 -6.23
C ILE A 135 -0.74 7.54 -6.72
N ALA A 136 0.07 8.52 -7.10
CA ALA A 136 -0.42 9.79 -7.66
C ALA A 136 -1.26 9.55 -8.93
N ILE A 137 -0.83 8.63 -9.78
CA ILE A 137 -1.54 8.28 -11.00
C ILE A 137 -2.83 7.52 -10.68
N PHE A 138 -2.81 6.57 -9.74
CA PHE A 138 -4.03 5.93 -9.24
C PHE A 138 -5.02 6.97 -8.70
N MET A 139 -4.56 7.92 -7.88
CA MET A 139 -5.39 9.00 -7.33
C MET A 139 -6.00 9.86 -8.44
N PHE A 140 -5.22 10.21 -9.47
CA PHE A 140 -5.71 10.97 -10.62
C PHE A 140 -6.79 10.20 -11.39
N GLN A 141 -6.60 8.90 -11.59
CA GLN A 141 -7.57 8.05 -12.30
C GLN A 141 -8.89 7.90 -11.55
N VAL A 142 -8.84 7.78 -10.21
CA VAL A 142 -10.05 7.75 -9.36
C VAL A 142 -10.77 9.09 -9.38
N THR A 143 -10.03 10.21 -9.42
CA THR A 143 -10.62 11.55 -9.52
C THR A 143 -11.35 11.76 -10.85
N ILE A 144 -10.81 11.23 -11.95
CA ILE A 144 -11.35 11.44 -13.30
C ILE A 144 -12.49 10.48 -13.64
N THR A 145 -12.36 9.21 -13.27
CA THR A 145 -13.25 8.17 -13.80
C THR A 145 -14.17 7.58 -12.74
N ARG A 146 -15.47 7.57 -13.04
CA ARG A 146 -16.52 6.98 -12.18
C ARG A 146 -16.70 5.47 -12.34
N GLU A 147 -16.04 4.86 -13.33
CA GLU A 147 -16.17 3.44 -13.64
C GLU A 147 -15.04 2.62 -13.03
N ARG A 148 -15.41 1.56 -12.30
CA ARG A 148 -14.45 0.64 -11.64
C ARG A 148 -13.45 0.03 -12.60
N SER A 149 -13.90 -0.30 -13.82
CA SER A 149 -13.06 -0.91 -14.86
C SER A 149 -11.93 0.00 -15.30
N HIS A 150 -12.18 1.30 -15.43
CA HIS A 150 -11.18 2.27 -15.87
C HIS A 150 -10.13 2.57 -14.80
N ILE A 151 -10.51 2.53 -13.51
CA ILE A 151 -9.55 2.62 -12.40
C ILE A 151 -8.55 1.46 -12.48
N TYR A 152 -9.01 0.25 -12.81
CA TYR A 152 -8.15 -0.93 -13.00
C TYR A 152 -7.25 -0.82 -14.23
N HIS A 153 -7.82 -0.52 -15.40
CA HIS A 153 -7.04 -0.40 -16.64
C HIS A 153 -6.00 0.73 -16.54
N GLY A 154 -6.33 1.84 -15.87
CA GLY A 154 -5.39 2.93 -15.62
C GLY A 154 -4.21 2.51 -14.75
N GLY A 155 -4.45 1.71 -13.71
CA GLY A 155 -3.41 1.14 -12.86
C GLY A 155 -2.50 0.14 -13.56
N LEU A 156 -3.10 -0.75 -14.36
CA LEU A 156 -2.37 -1.75 -15.14
C LEU A 156 -1.51 -1.08 -16.23
N LEU A 157 -2.07 -0.10 -16.93
CA LEU A 157 -1.36 0.71 -17.93
C LEU A 157 -0.16 1.44 -17.31
N TYR A 158 -0.33 2.01 -16.12
CA TYR A 158 0.78 2.65 -15.42
C TYR A 158 1.90 1.65 -15.09
N CYS A 159 1.56 0.46 -14.58
CA CYS A 159 2.54 -0.59 -14.32
C CYS A 159 3.30 -0.99 -15.59
N CYS A 160 2.60 -1.10 -16.73
CA CYS A 160 3.21 -1.37 -18.03
C CYS A 160 4.13 -0.23 -18.50
N LEU A 161 3.73 1.03 -18.31
CA LEU A 161 4.55 2.19 -18.69
C LEU A 161 5.81 2.31 -17.83
N VAL A 162 5.73 2.05 -16.53
CA VAL A 162 6.91 2.01 -15.64
C VAL A 162 7.85 0.89 -16.05
N MET A 163 7.32 -0.29 -16.37
CA MET A 163 8.10 -1.40 -16.90
C MET A 163 8.80 -1.04 -18.22
N LEU A 164 8.10 -0.40 -19.14
CA LEU A 164 8.66 0.03 -20.41
C LEU A 164 9.76 1.08 -20.22
N ALA A 165 9.52 2.08 -19.38
CA ALA A 165 10.50 3.12 -19.07
C ALA A 165 11.78 2.53 -18.47
N VAL A 166 11.65 1.54 -17.58
CA VAL A 166 12.80 0.85 -16.99
C VAL A 166 13.54 0.00 -18.01
N LEU A 167 12.83 -0.75 -18.87
CA LEU A 167 13.46 -1.54 -19.93
C LEU A 167 14.25 -0.65 -20.90
N LEU A 168 13.75 0.55 -21.22
CA LEU A 168 14.46 1.55 -22.01
C LEU A 168 15.73 2.05 -21.30
N VAL A 169 15.64 2.35 -20.00
CA VAL A 169 16.80 2.76 -19.19
C VAL A 169 17.83 1.63 -19.12
N ILE A 170 17.43 0.40 -18.84
CA ILE A 170 18.31 -0.78 -18.82
C ILE A 170 19.01 -0.94 -20.19
N GLY A 171 18.28 -0.75 -21.29
CA GLY A 171 18.81 -0.78 -22.65
C GLY A 171 19.96 0.21 -22.87
N CYS A 172 19.92 1.37 -22.24
CA CYS A 172 20.99 2.38 -22.30
C CYS A 172 22.23 2.00 -21.46
N PHE A 173 22.06 1.17 -20.41
CA PHE A 173 23.12 0.80 -19.46
C PHE A 173 23.65 -0.64 -19.65
N ILE A 174 23.36 -1.31 -20.78
CA ILE A 174 23.74 -2.71 -21.10
C ILE A 174 25.21 -3.06 -20.81
N ARG A 175 26.11 -2.08 -20.79
CA ARG A 175 27.55 -2.26 -20.57
C ARG A 175 27.94 -2.42 -19.08
N ASP A 176 27.08 -2.04 -18.14
CA ASP A 176 27.35 -2.17 -16.69
C ASP A 176 26.39 -3.17 -16.03
N SER A 177 26.85 -4.40 -15.86
CA SER A 177 26.07 -5.51 -15.30
C SER A 177 25.58 -5.23 -13.87
N TYR A 178 26.35 -4.50 -13.07
CA TYR A 178 26.00 -4.20 -11.68
C TYR A 178 24.83 -3.20 -11.61
N THR A 179 24.93 -2.11 -12.36
CA THR A 179 23.88 -1.07 -12.44
C THR A 179 22.57 -1.66 -12.98
N VAL A 180 22.63 -2.52 -14.00
CA VAL A 180 21.44 -3.20 -14.55
C VAL A 180 20.76 -4.08 -13.50
N GLN A 181 21.52 -4.87 -12.72
CA GLN A 181 20.95 -5.71 -11.66
C GLN A 181 20.31 -4.88 -10.54
N ALA A 182 20.92 -3.76 -10.15
CA ALA A 182 20.38 -2.88 -9.12
C ALA A 182 19.05 -2.23 -9.56
N ILE A 183 18.99 -1.73 -10.80
CA ILE A 183 17.77 -1.15 -11.39
C ILE A 183 16.68 -2.22 -11.47
N LEU A 184 16.99 -3.42 -11.96
CA LEU A 184 16.02 -4.50 -12.10
C LEU A 184 15.41 -4.90 -10.75
N LYS A 185 16.22 -5.04 -9.70
CA LYS A 185 15.73 -5.33 -8.33
C LYS A 185 14.82 -4.22 -7.81
N GLY A 186 15.19 -2.95 -8.04
CA GLY A 186 14.41 -1.79 -7.58
C GLY A 186 13.06 -1.71 -8.26
N THR A 187 13.06 -1.87 -9.58
CA THR A 187 11.84 -1.89 -10.37
C THR A 187 10.95 -3.08 -10.03
N ALA A 188 11.51 -4.27 -9.83
CA ALA A 188 10.75 -5.44 -9.39
C ALA A 188 10.03 -5.17 -8.05
N ALA A 189 10.71 -4.55 -7.09
CA ALA A 189 10.10 -4.17 -5.81
C ALA A 189 8.93 -3.17 -5.99
N VAL A 190 9.11 -2.14 -6.82
CA VAL A 190 8.05 -1.15 -7.11
C VAL A 190 6.85 -1.83 -7.78
N ILE A 191 7.06 -2.73 -8.73
CA ILE A 191 5.98 -3.44 -9.43
C ILE A 191 5.22 -4.37 -8.50
N LEU A 192 5.95 -5.11 -7.65
CA LEU A 192 5.31 -5.96 -6.63
C LEU A 192 4.44 -5.14 -5.69
N PHE A 193 4.93 -3.96 -5.26
CA PHE A 193 4.16 -3.05 -4.43
C PHE A 193 2.94 -2.47 -5.15
N LEU A 194 3.08 -2.05 -6.41
CA LEU A 194 1.95 -1.55 -7.21
C LEU A 194 0.91 -2.63 -7.47
N GLY A 195 1.34 -3.87 -7.78
CA GLY A 195 0.45 -5.01 -7.92
C GLY A 195 -0.30 -5.32 -6.63
N TYR A 196 0.39 -5.28 -5.49
CA TYR A 196 -0.24 -5.34 -4.17
C TYR A 196 -1.27 -4.21 -3.98
N PHE A 197 -0.90 -2.98 -4.35
CA PHE A 197 -1.77 -1.81 -4.21
C PHE A 197 -3.02 -1.89 -5.08
N VAL A 198 -2.95 -2.51 -6.27
CA VAL A 198 -4.10 -2.82 -7.12
C VAL A 198 -5.07 -3.76 -6.41
N VAL A 199 -4.56 -4.80 -5.75
CA VAL A 199 -5.43 -5.72 -4.99
C VAL A 199 -6.02 -5.02 -3.77
N TYR A 200 -5.20 -4.24 -3.06
CA TYR A 200 -5.66 -3.49 -1.90
C TYR A 200 -6.75 -2.46 -2.25
N THR A 201 -6.63 -1.81 -3.40
CA THR A 201 -7.65 -0.94 -3.98
C THR A 201 -9.01 -1.62 -4.05
N GLN A 202 -9.04 -2.90 -4.41
CA GLN A 202 -10.30 -3.67 -4.49
C GLN A 202 -10.91 -3.90 -3.12
N GLU A 203 -10.08 -4.21 -2.12
CA GLU A 203 -10.56 -4.37 -0.74
C GLU A 203 -11.09 -3.05 -0.16
N ILE A 204 -10.42 -1.92 -0.46
CA ILE A 204 -10.95 -0.60 -0.09
C ILE A 204 -12.29 -0.38 -0.79
N LEU A 205 -12.37 -0.60 -2.09
CA LEU A 205 -13.59 -0.38 -2.86
C LEU A 205 -14.76 -1.23 -2.34
N TYR A 206 -14.49 -2.47 -1.94
CA TYR A 206 -15.47 -3.33 -1.28
C TYR A 206 -15.92 -2.72 0.05
N ASP A 207 -14.97 -2.32 0.89
CA ASP A 207 -15.31 -1.76 2.21
C ASP A 207 -16.05 -0.42 2.10
N VAL A 208 -15.73 0.46 1.13
CA VAL A 208 -16.45 1.74 0.97
C VAL A 208 -17.90 1.49 0.54
N LEU A 209 -18.17 0.34 -0.08
CA LEU A 209 -19.52 -0.02 -0.51
C LEU A 209 -20.41 -0.51 0.62
N PHE A 210 -19.84 -1.16 1.62
CA PHE A 210 -20.59 -1.93 2.63
C PHE A 210 -20.36 -1.43 4.06
N GLU A 211 -19.38 -0.57 4.32
CA GLU A 211 -18.99 -0.08 5.65
C GLU A 211 -18.62 1.42 5.65
N ASP A 212 -18.68 2.05 6.83
CA ASP A 212 -18.16 3.41 7.06
C ASP A 212 -16.63 3.34 7.26
N ILE A 213 -15.87 4.08 6.44
CA ILE A 213 -14.40 3.96 6.38
C ILE A 213 -13.69 5.11 7.06
N ASP A 214 -12.82 4.73 8.00
CA ASP A 214 -11.79 5.61 8.52
C ASP A 214 -10.57 5.66 7.58
N PHE A 215 -10.50 6.71 6.76
CA PHE A 215 -9.45 6.89 5.76
C PHE A 215 -8.03 6.97 6.34
N ILE A 216 -7.87 7.42 7.60
CA ILE A 216 -6.55 7.51 8.26
C ILE A 216 -6.07 6.11 8.64
N ASN A 217 -6.94 5.33 9.29
CA ASN A 217 -6.61 3.94 9.61
C ASN A 217 -6.39 3.13 8.35
N ARG A 218 -7.16 3.38 7.29
CA ARG A 218 -7.01 2.69 6.02
C ARG A 218 -5.68 3.01 5.33
N ALA A 219 -5.23 4.26 5.35
CA ALA A 219 -3.92 4.63 4.84
C ALA A 219 -2.76 3.97 5.60
N LEU A 220 -2.93 3.64 6.89
CA LEU A 220 -1.93 2.89 7.66
C LEU A 220 -1.99 1.38 7.41
N THR A 221 -3.20 0.84 7.32
CA THR A 221 -3.45 -0.60 7.21
C THR A 221 -2.75 -1.20 5.98
N VAL A 222 -2.59 -0.43 4.91
CA VAL A 222 -1.86 -0.84 3.71
C VAL A 222 -0.39 -1.19 3.96
N PHE A 223 0.25 -0.67 5.01
CA PHE A 223 1.63 -1.01 5.35
C PHE A 223 1.74 -2.27 6.22
N PHE A 224 0.69 -2.58 7.00
CA PHE A 224 0.72 -3.66 7.99
C PHE A 224 0.01 -4.94 7.53
N ASN A 225 -0.96 -4.84 6.61
CA ASN A 225 -1.78 -5.98 6.17
C ASN A 225 -1.25 -6.70 4.93
N LEU A 226 -0.03 -6.39 4.47
CA LEU A 226 0.55 -6.99 3.26
C LEU A 226 0.44 -8.53 3.24
N PRO A 227 0.78 -9.28 4.33
CA PRO A 227 0.60 -10.74 4.35
C PRO A 227 -0.86 -11.20 4.28
N ALA A 228 -1.76 -10.50 4.97
CA ALA A 228 -3.18 -10.86 5.03
C ALA A 228 -3.89 -10.64 3.69
N ILE A 229 -3.59 -9.51 3.03
CA ILE A 229 -4.12 -9.16 1.71
C ILE A 229 -3.57 -10.11 0.65
N VAL A 230 -2.27 -10.43 0.68
CA VAL A 230 -1.69 -11.41 -0.27
C VAL A 230 -2.32 -12.78 -0.10
N LEU A 231 -2.56 -13.23 1.14
CA LEU A 231 -3.23 -14.51 1.40
C LEU A 231 -4.70 -14.50 0.97
N HIS A 232 -5.42 -13.40 1.19
CA HIS A 232 -6.80 -13.23 0.76
C HIS A 232 -6.88 -13.22 -0.78
N ALA A 233 -6.01 -12.45 -1.44
CA ALA A 233 -5.85 -12.42 -2.89
C ALA A 233 -5.53 -13.80 -3.46
N ALA A 234 -4.61 -14.54 -2.83
CA ALA A 234 -4.27 -15.90 -3.21
C ALA A 234 -5.49 -16.83 -3.07
N ARG A 235 -6.30 -16.71 -2.01
CA ARG A 235 -7.54 -17.49 -1.86
C ARG A 235 -8.59 -17.16 -2.92
N VAL A 236 -8.71 -15.91 -3.34
CA VAL A 236 -9.68 -15.49 -4.36
C VAL A 236 -9.18 -15.83 -5.78
N CYS A 237 -7.87 -15.75 -6.02
CA CYS A 237 -7.24 -16.03 -7.30
C CYS A 237 -6.93 -17.52 -7.53
N LEU A 238 -6.67 -18.30 -6.48
CA LEU A 238 -6.45 -19.74 -6.55
C LEU A 238 -7.74 -20.43 -6.11
N PRO A 239 -8.23 -21.46 -6.83
CA PRO A 239 -9.38 -22.24 -6.42
C PRO A 239 -9.00 -23.15 -5.24
N PHE A 240 -8.74 -22.58 -4.06
CA PHE A 240 -8.66 -23.33 -2.81
C PHE A 240 -10.08 -23.70 -2.38
N GLY A 241 -10.58 -24.79 -2.97
CA GLY A 241 -11.91 -25.30 -2.67
C GLY A 241 -12.76 -25.62 -3.90
N ALA A 242 -12.17 -26.08 -5.01
CA ALA A 242 -12.91 -27.05 -5.80
C ALA A 242 -13.14 -28.24 -4.86
N LYS A 243 -14.37 -28.37 -4.32
CA LYS A 243 -14.82 -29.65 -3.79
C LYS A 243 -14.50 -30.65 -4.90
N VAL A 244 -13.63 -31.61 -4.60
CA VAL A 244 -13.56 -32.82 -5.40
C VAL A 244 -14.98 -33.37 -5.36
N ASP A 245 -15.68 -33.32 -6.49
CA ASP A 245 -16.98 -33.94 -6.66
C ASP A 245 -16.80 -35.43 -6.39
N GLN A 246 -17.05 -35.83 -5.15
CA GLN A 246 -17.35 -37.21 -4.81
C GLN A 246 -18.82 -37.43 -5.19
N ASN A 247 -19.04 -37.72 -6.49
CA ASN A 247 -19.97 -38.74 -7.01
C ASN A 247 -20.47 -38.41 -8.42
N ALA A 248 -20.30 -39.41 -9.31
CA ALA A 248 -20.90 -39.68 -10.64
C ALA A 248 -19.76 -39.86 -11.68
N ASP A 249 -19.33 -41.05 -12.08
CA ASP A 249 -19.90 -42.41 -12.04
C ASP A 249 -18.79 -43.46 -11.83
#